data_AF-A0ABD4TGF1-F1
#
_entry.id   AF-A0ABD4TGF1-F1
#
_cell.length_a   1.000
_cell.length_b   1.000
_cell.length_c   1.000
_cell.angle_alpha   90.00
_cell.angle_beta   90.00
_cell.angle_gamma   90.00
#
_symmetry.space_group_name_H-M   'P 1'
#
loop_
_entity.id
_entity.type
_entity.pdbx_description
1 polymer ?
#
loop_
_entity_poly.entity_id
_entity_poly.type
_entity_poly.pdbx_seq_one_letter_code
_entity_poly.pdbx_strand_id
1 'polypeptide(L)'
;MRTFTAVLYREENMYVAECPEVGTVSQGRTVEEAVANLKEATELYLEEAPPLRREARAPVTGCTDFPLEDGRRPIITTFEVAEGARA
;
A
#
# COMPACT_ATOMS: atom_id res chain seq x y z
N MET A 1 14.25 -10.10 -2.25
CA MET A 1 13.64 -8.85 -1.73
C MET A 1 13.29 -7.99 -2.91
N ARG A 2 12.02 -7.59 -3.04
CA ARG A 2 11.59 -6.60 -4.03
C ARG A 2 11.44 -5.25 -3.34
N THR A 3 11.94 -4.21 -3.99
CA THR A 3 11.75 -2.83 -3.56
C THR A 3 10.44 -2.32 -4.16
N PHE A 4 9.57 -1.79 -3.30
CA PHE A 4 8.30 -1.18 -3.67
C PHE A 4 8.29 0.29 -3.27
N THR A 5 7.54 1.08 -4.01
CA THR A 5 7.36 2.51 -3.76
C THR A 5 6.13 2.70 -2.87
N ALA A 6 6.30 3.38 -1.75
CA ALA A 6 5.21 3.85 -0.90
C ALA A 6 5.06 5.36 -1.04
N VAL A 7 3.86 5.80 -1.36
CA VAL A 7 3.45 7.20 -1.39
C VAL A 7 2.70 7.46 -0.09
N LEU A 8 3.25 8.35 0.74
CA LEU A 8 2.68 8.70 2.04
C LEU A 8 2.15 10.12 2.04
N TYR A 9 0.94 10.32 2.51
CA TYR A 9 0.36 11.63 2.69
C TYR A 9 -0.41 11.70 4.00
N ARG A 10 -0.48 12.90 4.56
CA ARG A 10 -1.24 13.16 5.78
C ARG A 10 -2.59 13.73 5.40
N GLU A 11 -3.61 13.03 5.83
CA GLU A 11 -4.99 13.32 5.53
C GLU A 11 -5.71 13.60 6.84
N GLU A 12 -6.13 14.85 7.01
CA GLU A 12 -6.71 15.35 8.25
C GLU A 12 -5.84 15.00 9.49
N ASN A 13 -6.22 13.93 10.21
CA ASN A 13 -5.61 13.43 11.43
C ASN A 13 -4.97 12.03 11.30
N MET A 14 -4.90 11.46 10.09
CA MET A 14 -4.29 10.15 9.83
C MET A 14 -3.21 10.24 8.74
N TYR A 15 -2.36 9.24 8.70
CA TYR A 15 -1.37 9.01 7.66
C TYR A 15 -1.87 7.90 6.75
N VAL A 16 -1.87 8.17 5.45
CA VAL A 16 -2.22 7.20 4.42
C VAL A 16 -0.95 6.83 3.67
N ALA A 17 -0.75 5.54 3.46
CA ALA A 17 0.38 4.97 2.74
C ALA A 17 -0.18 4.09 1.61
N GLU A 18 0.15 4.42 0.37
CA GLU A 18 -0.27 3.66 -0.81
C GLU A 18 0.94 3.15 -1.61
N CYS A 19 0.79 1.98 -2.22
CA CYS A 19 1.76 1.38 -3.12
C CYS A 19 1.18 1.34 -4.54
N PRO A 20 1.57 2.24 -5.46
CA PRO A 20 1.04 2.25 -6.82
C PRO A 20 1.45 1.03 -7.65
N GLU A 21 2.52 0.33 -7.27
CA GLU A 21 3.02 -0.84 -8.00
C GLU A 21 2.15 -2.09 -7.77
N VAL A 22 1.65 -2.26 -6.56
CA VAL A 22 0.82 -3.40 -6.15
C VAL A 22 -0.67 -3.03 -6.14
N GLY A 23 -0.98 -1.74 -5.97
CA GLY A 23 -2.33 -1.24 -5.76
C GLY A 23 -2.84 -1.48 -4.33
N THR A 24 -1.94 -1.71 -3.38
CA THR A 24 -2.27 -1.82 -1.95
C THR A 24 -2.27 -0.43 -1.32
N VAL A 25 -3.22 -0.20 -0.41
CA VAL A 25 -3.32 1.05 0.36
C VAL A 25 -3.55 0.71 1.81
N SER A 26 -2.98 1.51 2.69
CA SER A 26 -3.15 1.38 4.13
C SER A 26 -3.17 2.74 4.82
N GLN A 27 -3.71 2.77 6.04
CA GLN A 27 -3.86 3.97 6.85
C GLN A 27 -3.40 3.68 8.28
N GLY A 28 -2.87 4.71 8.94
CA GLY A 28 -2.38 4.64 10.31
C GLY A 28 -2.42 5.99 11.01
N ARG A 29 -2.36 5.99 12.34
CA ARG A 29 -2.28 7.21 13.16
C ARG A 29 -0.90 7.85 13.11
N THR A 30 0.12 7.08 12.74
CA THR A 30 1.49 7.54 12.51
C THR A 30 2.02 7.03 11.18
N VAL A 31 3.11 7.65 10.70
CA VAL A 31 3.81 7.25 9.47
C VAL A 31 4.26 5.79 9.58
N GLU A 32 4.81 5.41 10.73
CA GLU A 32 5.33 4.06 10.98
C GLU A 32 4.20 3.01 10.95
N GLU A 33 3.05 3.32 11.55
CA GLU A 33 1.88 2.43 11.55
C GLU A 33 1.33 2.25 10.13
N ALA A 34 1.21 3.34 9.37
CA ALA A 34 0.74 3.27 7.99
C ALA A 34 1.68 2.45 7.09
N VAL A 35 3.01 2.61 7.25
CA VAL A 35 4.01 1.83 6.50
C VAL A 35 4.00 0.36 6.94
N ALA A 36 3.91 0.07 8.24
CA ALA A 36 3.87 -1.30 8.74
C ALA A 36 2.65 -2.05 8.19
N ASN A 37 1.47 -1.42 8.25
CA ASN A 37 0.25 -2.01 7.71
C ASN A 37 0.32 -2.16 6.18
N LEU A 38 0.91 -1.21 5.45
CA LEU A 38 1.11 -1.31 4.00
C LEU A 38 2.03 -2.47 3.64
N LYS A 39 3.10 -2.67 4.41
CA LYS A 39 4.05 -3.77 4.23
C LYS A 39 3.35 -5.11 4.43
N GLU A 40 2.62 -5.29 5.52
CA GLU A 40 1.86 -6.52 5.80
C GLU A 40 0.82 -6.80 4.71
N ALA A 41 0.06 -5.78 4.29
CA ALA A 41 -0.93 -5.92 3.21
C ALA A 41 -0.27 -6.35 1.88
N THR A 42 0.94 -5.83 1.60
CA THR A 42 1.70 -6.19 0.40
C THR A 42 2.31 -7.58 0.50
N GLU A 43 2.83 -7.96 1.67
CA GLU A 43 3.32 -9.31 1.97
C GLU A 43 2.20 -10.34 1.75
N LEU A 44 1.03 -10.11 2.37
CA LEU A 44 -0.13 -10.97 2.23
C LEU A 44 -0.60 -11.06 0.77
N TYR A 45 -0.63 -9.93 0.05
CA TYR A 45 -1.00 -9.92 -1.36
C TYR A 45 -0.06 -10.79 -2.22
N LEU A 46 1.25 -10.74 -1.94
CA LEU A 46 2.24 -11.55 -2.65
C LEU A 46 2.21 -13.03 -2.24
N GLU A 47 1.82 -13.35 -1.01
CA GLU A 47 1.65 -14.72 -0.53
C GLU A 47 0.38 -15.38 -1.08
N GLU A 48 -0.72 -14.64 -1.17
CA GLU A 48 -2.02 -15.15 -1.61
C GLU A 48 -2.21 -15.16 -3.14
N ALA A 49 -1.52 -14.29 -3.88
CA ALA A 49 -1.65 -14.21 -5.33
C ALA A 49 -0.70 -15.19 -6.07
N PRO A 50 -1.19 -16.25 -6.75
CA PRO A 50 -0.37 -17.00 -7.69
C PRO A 50 0.11 -16.08 -8.83
N PRO A 51 1.28 -16.34 -9.45
CA PRO A 51 1.78 -15.49 -10.52
C PRO A 51 0.82 -15.60 -11.70
N LEU A 52 0.26 -14.45 -12.09
CA LEU A 52 -0.51 -14.22 -13.31
C LEU A 52 -1.97 -14.72 -13.31
N ARG A 53 -2.87 -13.82 -12.92
CA ARG A 53 -3.96 -13.46 -13.83
C ARG A 53 -4.18 -11.94 -13.76
N ARG A 54 -3.80 -11.24 -14.84
CA ARG A 54 -4.39 -9.93 -15.15
C ARG A 54 -5.88 -10.16 -15.31
N GLU A 55 -6.69 -9.94 -14.26
CA GLU A 55 -8.14 -9.76 -14.38
C GLU A 55 -8.79 -9.41 -13.05
N ALA A 56 -9.44 -8.24 -13.06
CA ALA A 56 -10.52 -7.81 -12.19
C ALA A 56 -10.19 -7.58 -10.70
N ARG A 57 -9.79 -6.33 -10.43
CA ARG A 57 -10.45 -5.46 -9.44
C ARG A 57 -11.76 -6.07 -8.91
N ALA A 58 -11.72 -6.68 -7.75
CA ALA A 58 -12.91 -6.83 -6.93
C ALA A 58 -13.30 -5.43 -6.43
N PRO A 59 -14.58 -5.01 -6.48
CA PRO A 59 -14.99 -3.82 -5.77
C PRO A 59 -14.95 -4.18 -4.29
N VAL A 60 -13.83 -3.91 -3.62
CA VAL A 60 -13.86 -3.75 -2.17
C VAL A 60 -14.66 -2.48 -1.91
N THR A 61 -15.91 -2.66 -1.48
CA THR A 61 -16.81 -1.59 -0.99
C THR A 61 -16.25 -1.07 0.34
N GLY A 62 -15.16 -0.31 0.26
CA GLY A 62 -14.51 0.33 1.39
C GLY A 62 -13.30 1.11 0.91
N CYS A 63 -13.48 2.43 0.78
CA CYS A 63 -12.40 3.42 0.73
C CYS A 63 -11.49 3.43 -0.52
N THR A 64 -12.02 3.40 -1.76
CA THR A 64 -11.19 3.69 -2.97
C THR A 64 -11.47 5.04 -3.63
N ASP A 65 -12.25 5.90 -2.99
CA ASP A 65 -12.31 7.31 -3.34
C ASP A 65 -11.87 8.06 -2.10
N PHE A 66 -10.56 8.10 -1.86
CA PHE A 66 -10.01 9.17 -1.05
C PHE A 66 -9.71 10.31 -2.02
N PRO A 67 -10.60 11.32 -2.14
CA PRO A 67 -10.20 12.54 -2.81
C PRO A 67 -9.04 13.07 -1.97
N LEU A 68 -7.83 13.07 -2.54
CA LEU A 68 -6.68 13.80 -2.02
C LEU A 68 -7.07 15.29 -2.05
N GLU A 69 -7.91 15.70 -1.11
CA GLU A 69 -8.28 17.06 -0.87
C GLU A 69 -7.11 17.70 -0.15
N ASP A 70 -6.70 18.84 -0.70
CA ASP A 70 -5.63 19.71 -0.25
C ASP A 70 -4.25 19.34 -0.82
N GLY A 71 -3.66 20.26 -1.60
CA GLY A 71 -2.43 20.14 -2.39
C GLY A 71 -1.15 19.93 -1.59
N ARG A 72 -1.15 18.95 -0.69
CA ARG A 72 -0.03 18.49 0.12
C ARG A 72 0.79 17.53 -0.73
N ARG A 73 2.08 17.81 -0.83
CA ARG A 73 3.00 16.94 -1.57
C ARG A 73 3.14 15.62 -0.80
N PRO A 74 2.84 14.48 -1.43
CA PRO A 74 3.09 13.20 -0.78
C PRO A 74 4.60 12.99 -0.60
N ILE A 75 4.96 12.31 0.48
CA ILE A 75 6.29 11.80 0.76
C ILE A 75 6.42 10.47 0.03
N ILE A 76 7.29 10.43 -0.98
CA ILE A 76 7.59 9.20 -1.70
C ILE A 76 8.78 8.53 -1.00
N THR A 77 8.57 7.31 -0.53
CA THR A 77 9.62 6.46 0.05
C THR A 77 9.60 5.09 -0.62
N THR A 78 10.64 4.31 -0.39
CA THR A 78 10.74 2.92 -0.87
C THR A 78 10.82 1.98 0.32
N PHE A 79 10.13 0.85 0.24
CA PHE A 79 10.17 -0.22 1.25
C PHE A 79 10.48 -1.56 0.59
N GLU A 80 11.14 -2.44 1.35
CA GLU A 80 11.51 -3.76 0.86
C GLU A 80 10.56 -4.81 1.42
N VAL A 81 10.02 -5.63 0.52
CA VAL A 81 9.23 -6.80 0.86
C VAL A 81 9.99 -8.04 0.48
N ALA A 82 10.11 -8.96 1.43
CA ALA A 82 10.61 -10.29 1.14
C ALA A 82 9.52 -11.05 0.38
N GLU A 83 9.58 -11.04 -0.96
CA GLU A 83 8.83 -12.03 -1.74
C GLU A 83 9.18 -13.40 -1.19
N GLY A 84 8.15 -14.11 -0.74
CA GLY A 84 8.25 -15.39 -0.06
C GLY A 84 9.39 -16.23 -0.62
N ALA A 85 10.37 -16.51 0.23
CA ALA A 85 11.35 -17.54 -0.01
C ALA A 85 10.58 -18.86 -0.12
N ARG A 86 10.17 -19.23 -1.33
CA ARG A 86 9.82 -20.61 -1.63
C ARG A 86 11.09 -21.43 -1.45
N ALA A 87 11.22 -22.07 -0.29
CA ALA A 87 12.11 -23.21 -0.08
C ALA A 87 11.41 -24.47 -0.59
#